data_AF-A0A2V7NB53-F1
#
_entry.id   AF-A0A2V7NB53-F1
#
_cell.length_a   1.000
_cell.length_b   1.000
_cell.length_c   1.000
_cell.angle_alpha   90.00
_cell.angle_beta   90.00
_cell.angle_gamma   90.00
#
_symmetry.space_group_name_H-M   'P 1'
#
loop_
_entity.id
_entity.type
_entity.pdbx_description
1 polymer ?
#
loop_
_entity_poly.entity_id
_entity_poly.type
_entity_poly.pdbx_seq_one_letter_code
_entity_poly.pdbx_strand_id
1 'polypeptide(L)'
;MSVFGRLWATVRHTLREWYGDRPTQDGRRSGGTMDIKRDRMVFLGYGKYWRSDTILGLMPIEEDRGPKRRTNVFVEGRAEPIIASRTEQSILEDMGASDAGFQVQALREAITELLAAFHDFSPAQRRALQQEHRFDVELWEQRLGDILKTPRAPESVDQNELFD
;
A
#
# COMPACT_ATOMS: atom_id res chain seq x y z
N MET A 1 -32.47 -3.52 -24.80
CA MET A 1 -31.41 -2.51 -25.03
C MET A 1 -31.03 -1.94 -23.67
N SER A 2 -29.89 -2.33 -23.12
CA SER A 2 -29.41 -1.86 -21.81
C SER A 2 -28.16 -1.01 -22.00
N VAL A 3 -28.13 0.14 -21.34
CA VAL A 3 -27.18 1.27 -21.52
C VAL A 3 -25.76 0.96 -21.00
N PHE A 4 -25.48 -0.29 -20.62
CA PHE A 4 -24.23 -0.75 -20.01
C PHE A 4 -23.08 -1.09 -20.99
N GLY A 5 -23.25 -0.87 -22.29
CA GLY A 5 -22.18 -1.06 -23.28
C GLY A 5 -21.20 0.12 -23.42
N ARG A 6 -21.53 1.30 -22.88
CA ARG A 6 -20.76 2.54 -23.09
C ARG A 6 -19.77 2.89 -21.98
N LEU A 7 -19.76 2.14 -20.87
CA LEU A 7 -18.80 2.33 -19.78
C LEU A 7 -17.55 1.43 -19.89
N TRP A 8 -17.44 0.65 -20.97
CA TRP A 8 -16.38 -0.36 -21.15
C TRP A 8 -15.32 0.02 -22.21
N ALA A 9 -15.42 1.21 -22.82
CA ALA A 9 -14.41 1.74 -23.73
C ALA A 9 -13.40 2.66 -23.02
N THR A 10 -13.83 3.40 -21.99
CA THR A 10 -12.98 4.36 -21.27
C THR A 10 -12.01 3.69 -20.29
N VAL A 11 -12.42 2.58 -19.65
CA VAL A 11 -11.61 1.90 -18.63
C VAL A 11 -10.43 1.11 -19.22
N ARG A 12 -10.52 0.71 -20.50
CA ARG A 12 -9.50 -0.11 -21.17
C ARG A 12 -8.27 0.69 -21.62
N HIS A 13 -8.40 2.02 -21.79
CA HIS A 13 -7.29 2.89 -22.19
C HIS A 13 -6.46 3.34 -20.99
N THR A 14 -7.11 3.60 -19.85
CA THR A 14 -6.45 4.06 -18.61
C THR A 14 -5.52 3.00 -18.00
N LEU A 15 -5.80 1.71 -18.22
CA LEU A 15 -4.96 0.61 -17.73
C LEU A 15 -3.63 0.44 -18.50
N ARG A 16 -3.52 0.99 -19.71
CA ARG A 16 -2.30 0.89 -20.53
C ARG A 16 -1.36 2.11 -20.36
N GLU A 17 -1.89 3.25 -19.91
CA GLU A 17 -1.11 4.43 -19.58
C GLU A 17 -0.50 4.38 -18.16
N TRP A 18 -1.11 3.62 -17.25
CA TRP A 18 -0.63 3.49 -15.86
C TRP A 18 0.49 2.45 -15.68
N TYR A 19 0.67 1.53 -16.63
CA TYR A 19 1.67 0.47 -16.57
C TYR A 19 2.61 0.60 -17.77
N GLY A 20 3.57 1.53 -17.66
CA GLY A 20 4.68 1.67 -18.60
C GLY A 20 5.49 0.39 -18.77
N ASP A 21 6.35 0.39 -19.79
CA ASP A 21 7.14 -0.78 -20.21
C ASP A 21 7.92 -1.38 -19.02
N ARG A 22 7.77 -2.68 -18.81
CA ARG A 22 8.43 -3.39 -17.70
C ARG A 22 9.95 -3.32 -17.89
N PRO A 23 10.74 -2.76 -16.96
CA PRO A 23 12.18 -2.87 -17.07
C PRO A 23 12.58 -4.34 -16.87
N THR A 24 13.36 -4.83 -17.83
CA THR A 24 13.93 -6.17 -17.87
C THR A 24 14.70 -6.50 -16.60
N GLN A 25 14.36 -7.64 -16.00
CA GLN A 25 14.99 -8.21 -14.81
C GLN A 25 16.43 -8.66 -15.13
N ASP A 26 17.45 -7.90 -14.70
CA ASP A 26 18.83 -8.37 -14.63
C ASP A 26 19.09 -9.00 -13.26
N GLY A 27 19.55 -10.25 -13.27
CA GLY A 27 19.77 -11.06 -12.09
C GLY A 27 21.10 -10.73 -11.41
N ARG A 28 21.07 -9.96 -10.32
CA ARG A 28 22.13 -9.97 -9.31
C ARG A 28 21.60 -9.83 -7.89
N ARG A 29 21.78 -10.93 -7.14
CA ARG A 29 21.81 -11.12 -5.69
C ARG A 29 20.48 -11.03 -4.94
N SER A 30 20.24 -12.07 -4.15
CA SER A 30 19.14 -12.26 -3.20
C SER A 30 19.16 -11.22 -2.08
N GLY A 31 18.79 -9.99 -2.39
CA GLY A 31 18.13 -9.07 -1.47
C GLY A 31 16.86 -8.68 -2.19
N GLY A 32 15.69 -9.07 -1.67
CA GLY A 32 14.42 -8.70 -2.30
C GLY A 32 14.43 -7.18 -2.51
N THR A 33 14.14 -6.73 -3.73
CA THR A 33 13.99 -5.30 -4.03
C THR A 33 12.91 -4.75 -3.11
N MET A 34 13.35 -4.03 -2.07
CA MET A 34 12.50 -3.43 -1.07
C MET A 34 11.88 -2.18 -1.69
N ASP A 35 10.56 -2.19 -1.85
CA ASP A 35 9.84 -1.05 -2.42
C ASP A 35 9.54 -0.03 -1.31
N ILE A 36 9.95 1.22 -1.54
CA ILE A 36 9.72 2.33 -0.61
C ILE A 36 8.56 3.15 -1.15
N LYS A 37 7.51 3.31 -0.33
CA LYS A 37 6.38 4.18 -0.70
C LYS A 37 6.86 5.63 -0.65
N ARG A 38 6.85 6.31 -1.79
CA ARG A 38 7.20 7.74 -1.92
C ARG A 38 6.17 8.65 -1.22
N ASP A 39 6.55 9.89 -0.94
CA ASP A 39 5.68 10.96 -0.38
C ASP A 39 5.05 10.65 0.99
N ARG A 40 5.57 9.66 1.72
CA ARG A 40 5.03 9.29 3.04
C ARG A 40 5.77 10.03 4.15
N MET A 41 5.02 10.64 5.07
CA MET A 41 5.61 11.19 6.29
C MET A 41 5.92 10.06 7.28
N VAL A 42 7.18 9.99 7.72
CA VAL A 42 7.71 8.97 8.63
C VAL A 42 8.07 9.62 9.96
N PHE A 43 7.51 9.09 11.05
CA PHE A 43 7.77 9.58 12.39
C PHE A 43 9.10 9.03 12.92
N LEU A 44 10.08 9.90 13.19
CA LEU A 44 11.41 9.53 13.72
C LEU A 44 11.49 9.58 15.25
N GLY A 45 10.39 10.00 15.91
CA GLY A 45 10.34 10.19 17.35
C GLY A 45 10.57 11.64 17.79
N TYR A 46 10.04 12.00 18.96
CA TYR A 46 10.15 13.35 19.53
C TYR A 46 9.68 14.48 18.60
N GLY A 47 8.53 14.28 17.96
CA GLY A 47 7.92 15.26 17.04
C GLY A 47 8.67 15.45 15.72
N LYS A 48 9.70 14.64 15.42
CA LYS A 48 10.43 14.69 14.15
C LYS A 48 9.74 13.83 13.11
N TYR A 49 9.49 14.42 11.93
CA TYR A 49 8.89 13.75 10.79
C TYR A 49 9.68 14.04 9.53
N TRP A 50 9.92 13.02 8.71
CA TRP A 50 10.63 13.17 7.43
C TRP A 50 9.91 12.43 6.32
N ARG A 51 10.07 12.91 5.10
CA ARG A 51 9.53 12.23 3.92
C ARG A 51 10.33 10.97 3.61
N SER A 52 9.65 9.86 3.36
CA SER A 52 10.25 8.56 3.05
C SER A 52 11.23 8.62 1.89
N ASP A 53 10.90 9.37 0.84
CA ASP A 53 11.72 9.54 -0.36
C ASP A 53 12.93 10.46 -0.18
N THR A 54 13.02 11.16 0.96
CA THR A 54 14.17 12.00 1.33
C THR A 54 15.13 11.29 2.28
N ILE A 55 14.75 10.13 2.82
CA ILE A 55 15.61 9.33 3.70
C ILE A 55 16.56 8.51 2.81
N LEU A 56 17.84 8.82 2.91
CA LEU A 56 18.90 8.19 2.12
C LEU A 56 19.46 6.93 2.78
N GLY A 57 19.36 6.83 4.11
CA GLY A 57 19.88 5.69 4.85
C GLY A 57 19.52 5.68 6.33
N LEU A 58 19.60 4.50 6.92
CA LEU A 58 19.36 4.24 8.34
C LEU A 58 20.56 3.47 8.90
N MET A 59 21.02 3.84 10.08
CA MET A 59 22.11 3.17 10.77
C MET A 59 21.80 3.05 12.26
N PRO A 60 21.62 1.84 12.79
CA PRO A 60 21.44 1.62 14.23
C PRO A 60 22.60 2.21 15.02
N ILE A 61 22.30 2.79 16.18
CA ILE A 61 23.32 3.28 17.12
C ILE A 61 23.62 2.15 18.11
N GLU A 62 24.83 1.58 18.00
CA GLU A 62 25.30 0.48 18.84
C GLU A 62 26.00 1.01 20.11
N GLU A 63 26.93 1.96 19.94
CA GLU A 63 27.73 2.55 21.02
C GLU A 63 27.16 3.89 21.50
N ASP A 64 27.47 4.28 22.74
CA ASP A 64 26.98 5.52 23.38
C ASP A 64 25.46 5.73 23.29
N ARG A 65 24.72 4.62 23.43
CA ARG A 65 23.27 4.57 23.32
C ARG A 65 22.58 5.29 24.49
N GLY A 66 22.59 6.61 24.42
CA GLY A 66 21.86 7.47 25.33
C GLY A 66 20.35 7.22 25.27
N PRO A 67 19.59 7.75 26.24
CA PRO A 67 18.14 7.74 26.15
C PRO A 67 17.73 8.38 24.82
N LYS A 68 16.72 7.80 24.15
CA LYS A 68 16.13 8.37 22.93
C LYS A 68 17.02 8.33 21.68
N ARG A 69 18.18 7.66 21.74
CA ARG A 69 19.10 7.46 20.61
C ARG A 69 19.03 6.02 20.14
N ARG A 70 18.47 5.77 18.97
CA ARG A 70 18.26 4.42 18.43
C ARG A 70 18.83 4.25 17.04
N THR A 71 18.63 5.24 16.17
CA THR A 71 19.05 5.16 14.76
C THR A 71 19.52 6.52 14.26
N ASN A 72 20.63 6.56 13.54
CA ASN A 72 21.04 7.70 12.72
C ASN A 72 20.28 7.64 11.39
N VAL A 73 19.53 8.70 11.08
CA VAL A 73 18.75 8.81 9.85
C VAL A 73 19.42 9.84 8.94
N PHE A 74 19.94 9.37 7.82
CA PHE A 74 20.58 10.21 6.81
C PHE A 74 19.52 10.68 5.83
N VAL A 75 19.47 11.99 5.59
CA VAL A 75 18.43 12.62 4.76
C VAL A 75 19.07 13.52 3.73
N GLU A 76 18.39 13.69 2.60
CA GLU A 76 18.82 14.60 1.55
C GLU A 76 18.96 16.03 2.07
N GLY A 77 20.02 16.73 1.63
CA GLY A 77 20.26 18.13 1.97
C GLY A 77 20.80 18.38 3.39
N ARG A 78 21.11 17.34 4.19
CA ARG A 78 21.66 17.50 5.53
C ARG A 78 22.97 16.73 5.71
N ALA A 79 23.99 17.42 6.19
CA ALA A 79 25.31 16.82 6.45
C ALA A 79 25.31 15.92 7.70
N GLU A 80 24.60 16.31 8.76
CA GLU A 80 24.52 15.56 10.00
C GLU A 80 23.26 14.68 10.06
N PRO A 81 23.38 13.41 10.53
CA PRO A 81 22.23 12.53 10.64
C PRO A 81 21.26 13.00 11.71
N ILE A 82 19.98 12.71 11.48
CA ILE A 82 18.93 12.93 12.47
C ILE A 82 18.94 11.74 13.42
N ILE A 83 19.14 12.02 14.71
CA ILE A 83 19.04 10.98 15.73
C ILE A 83 17.57 10.65 15.98
N ALA A 84 17.13 9.49 15.54
CA ALA A 84 15.80 8.97 15.79
C ALA A 84 15.75 8.18 17.10
N SER A 85 14.59 8.20 17.74
CA SER A 85 14.32 7.40 18.93
C SER A 85 13.65 6.08 18.63
N ARG A 86 13.54 5.74 17.35
CA ARG A 86 12.97 4.50 16.84
C ARG A 86 14.07 3.65 16.23
N THR A 87 13.86 2.33 16.25
CA THR A 87 14.75 1.37 15.60
C THR A 87 14.68 1.50 14.09
N GLU A 88 15.73 1.08 13.40
CA GLU A 88 15.78 0.99 11.94
C GLU A 88 14.56 0.24 11.40
N GLN A 89 14.28 -0.95 11.93
CA GLN A 89 13.16 -1.78 11.50
C GLN A 89 11.81 -1.04 11.55
N SER A 90 11.52 -0.35 12.65
CA SER A 90 10.26 0.40 12.78
C SER A 90 10.18 1.60 11.83
N ILE A 91 11.32 2.20 11.48
CA ILE A 91 11.37 3.28 10.49
C ILE A 91 11.16 2.72 9.08
N LEU A 92 11.76 1.57 8.76
CA LEU A 92 11.54 0.85 7.50
C LEU A 92 10.06 0.47 7.32
N GLU A 93 9.42 -0.08 8.35
CA GLU A 93 7.99 -0.39 8.34
C GLU A 93 7.12 0.82 7.99
N ASP A 94 7.43 1.97 8.59
CA ASP A 94 6.75 3.23 8.32
C ASP A 94 7.05 3.77 6.91
N MET A 95 8.26 3.54 6.37
CA MET A 95 8.61 3.87 4.98
C MET A 95 7.83 3.01 3.96
N GLY A 96 7.04 2.04 4.42
CA GLY A 96 6.38 1.04 3.57
C GLY A 96 7.31 -0.11 3.19
N ALA A 97 8.50 -0.13 3.77
CA ALA A 97 9.53 -1.13 3.61
C ALA A 97 9.29 -2.29 4.59
N SER A 98 8.08 -2.84 4.61
CA SER A 98 7.75 -4.02 5.42
C SER A 98 6.99 -5.05 4.63
N ASP A 99 7.31 -6.32 4.92
CA ASP A 99 6.54 -7.47 4.44
C ASP A 99 5.05 -7.31 4.74
N ALA A 100 4.64 -6.66 5.83
CA ALA A 100 3.22 -6.43 6.10
C ALA A 100 2.52 -5.55 5.05
N GLY A 101 3.21 -4.53 4.52
CA GLY A 101 2.71 -3.71 3.42
C GLY A 101 2.57 -4.51 2.11
N PHE A 102 3.56 -5.36 1.82
CA PHE A 102 3.53 -6.30 0.70
C PHE A 102 2.45 -7.37 0.87
N GLN A 103 2.31 -7.95 2.06
CA GLN A 103 1.33 -8.98 2.39
C GLN A 103 -0.08 -8.44 2.28
N VAL A 104 -0.33 -7.21 2.74
CA VAL A 104 -1.63 -6.54 2.56
C VAL A 104 -1.90 -6.25 1.09
N GLN A 105 -0.90 -5.81 0.33
CA GLN A 105 -1.05 -5.55 -1.10
C GLN A 105 -1.30 -6.84 -1.90
N ALA A 106 -0.49 -7.88 -1.66
CA ALA A 106 -0.65 -9.21 -2.25
C ALA A 106 -2.00 -9.85 -1.88
N LEU A 107 -2.45 -9.68 -0.63
CA LEU A 107 -3.77 -10.12 -0.20
C LEU A 107 -4.88 -9.36 -0.92
N ARG A 108 -4.73 -8.04 -1.11
CA ARG A 108 -5.69 -7.23 -1.88
C ARG A 108 -5.75 -7.65 -3.34
N GLU A 109 -4.61 -7.96 -3.94
CA GLU A 109 -4.52 -8.49 -5.31
C GLU A 109 -5.21 -9.85 -5.40
N ALA A 110 -4.92 -10.78 -4.51
CA ALA A 110 -5.57 -12.10 -4.47
C ALA A 110 -7.10 -12.00 -4.29
N ILE A 111 -7.59 -11.10 -3.43
CA ILE A 111 -9.04 -10.86 -3.26
C ILE A 111 -9.65 -10.27 -4.54
N THR A 112 -8.92 -9.37 -5.22
CA THR A 112 -9.38 -8.76 -6.47
C THR A 112 -9.47 -9.79 -7.60
N GLU A 113 -8.49 -10.68 -7.71
CA GLU A 113 -8.50 -11.79 -8.66
C GLU A 113 -9.65 -12.78 -8.38
N LEU A 114 -9.90 -13.09 -7.11
CA LEU A 114 -11.02 -13.94 -6.71
C LEU A 114 -12.37 -13.31 -7.09
N LEU A 115 -12.54 -12.01 -6.84
CA LEU A 115 -13.75 -11.28 -7.23
C LEU A 115 -13.94 -11.29 -8.75
N ALA A 116 -12.87 -11.15 -9.53
CA ALA A 116 -12.93 -11.24 -10.98
C ALA A 116 -13.38 -12.65 -11.43
N ALA A 117 -12.85 -13.70 -10.82
CA ALA A 117 -13.26 -15.08 -11.10
C ALA A 117 -14.74 -15.34 -10.78
N PHE A 118 -15.27 -14.74 -9.70
CA PHE A 118 -16.70 -14.82 -9.40
C PHE A 118 -17.55 -14.16 -10.50
N HIS A 119 -17.12 -13.00 -11.02
CA HIS A 119 -17.82 -12.30 -12.10
C HIS A 119 -17.90 -13.12 -13.40
N ASP A 120 -16.95 -14.03 -13.63
CA ASP A 120 -16.96 -14.93 -14.80
C ASP A 120 -17.97 -16.09 -14.68
N PHE A 121 -18.57 -16.32 -13.51
CA PHE A 121 -19.59 -17.35 -13.35
C PHE A 121 -20.89 -16.99 -14.07
N SER A 122 -21.32 -17.89 -14.95
CA SER A 122 -22.61 -17.81 -15.64
C SER A 122 -23.77 -17.93 -14.64
N PRO A 123 -24.98 -17.41 -14.99
CA PRO A 123 -26.16 -17.53 -14.13
C PRO A 123 -26.54 -18.97 -13.76
N ALA A 124 -26.23 -19.93 -14.63
CA ALA A 124 -26.49 -21.35 -14.35
C ALA A 124 -25.51 -21.90 -13.29
N GLN A 125 -24.23 -21.55 -13.36
CA GLN A 125 -23.21 -21.94 -12.37
C GLN A 125 -23.49 -21.32 -11.00
N ARG A 126 -23.88 -20.04 -10.95
CA ARG A 126 -24.28 -19.36 -9.70
C ARG A 126 -25.47 -20.06 -9.03
N ARG A 127 -26.50 -20.43 -9.80
CA ARG A 127 -27.66 -21.19 -9.29
C ARG A 127 -27.26 -22.57 -8.78
N ALA A 128 -26.39 -23.29 -9.49
CA ALA A 128 -25.92 -24.61 -9.05
C ALA A 128 -25.14 -24.53 -7.72
N LEU A 129 -24.20 -23.59 -7.59
CA LEU A 129 -23.46 -23.35 -6.36
C LEU A 129 -24.37 -23.03 -5.16
N GLN A 130 -25.41 -22.22 -5.39
CA GLN A 130 -26.38 -21.89 -4.35
C GLN A 130 -27.23 -23.10 -3.93
N GLN A 131 -27.68 -23.90 -4.90
CA GLN A 131 -28.57 -25.04 -4.63
C GLN A 131 -27.85 -26.24 -4.02
N GLU A 132 -26.65 -26.54 -4.52
CA GLU A 132 -25.90 -27.76 -4.16
C GLU A 132 -24.98 -27.53 -2.96
N HIS A 133 -24.40 -26.34 -2.83
CA HIS A 133 -23.39 -26.04 -1.83
C HIS A 133 -23.76 -24.90 -0.89
N ARG A 134 -24.97 -24.32 -1.02
CA ARG A 134 -25.44 -23.15 -0.23
C ARG A 134 -24.42 -21.99 -0.26
N PHE A 135 -23.72 -21.85 -1.39
CA PHE A 135 -22.70 -20.83 -1.59
C PHE A 135 -23.26 -19.67 -2.40
N ASP A 136 -23.49 -18.56 -1.70
CA ASP A 136 -24.08 -17.33 -2.26
C ASP A 136 -22.97 -16.42 -2.79
N VAL A 137 -22.78 -16.46 -4.11
CA VAL A 137 -21.69 -15.74 -4.79
C VAL A 137 -21.87 -14.24 -4.62
N GLU A 138 -23.10 -13.73 -4.73
CA GLU A 138 -23.44 -12.31 -4.62
C GLU A 138 -23.14 -11.77 -3.21
N LEU A 139 -23.46 -12.54 -2.17
CA LEU A 139 -23.13 -12.18 -0.79
C LEU A 139 -21.60 -12.11 -0.56
N TRP A 140 -20.85 -13.06 -1.12
CA TRP A 140 -19.39 -13.08 -1.01
C TRP A 140 -18.73 -11.97 -1.84
N GLU A 141 -19.24 -11.67 -3.03
CA GLU A 141 -18.81 -10.52 -3.84
C GLU A 141 -18.99 -9.22 -3.06
N GLN A 142 -20.14 -9.02 -2.41
CA GLN A 142 -20.40 -7.84 -1.59
C GLN A 142 -19.45 -7.75 -0.39
N ARG A 143 -19.31 -8.84 0.38
CA ARG A 143 -18.46 -8.86 1.58
C ARG A 143 -16.99 -8.60 1.25
N LEU A 144 -16.44 -9.26 0.24
CA LEU A 144 -15.06 -9.08 -0.19
C LEU A 144 -14.84 -7.68 -0.78
N GLY A 145 -15.81 -7.15 -1.52
CA GLY A 145 -15.79 -5.77 -2.00
C GLY A 145 -15.77 -4.74 -0.88
N ASP A 146 -16.52 -4.96 0.20
CA ASP A 146 -16.53 -4.07 1.37
C ASP A 146 -15.20 -4.10 2.14
N ILE A 147 -14.52 -5.26 2.19
CA ILE A 147 -13.16 -5.37 2.77
C ILE A 147 -12.14 -4.57 1.96
N LEU A 148 -12.29 -4.50 0.63
CA LEU A 148 -11.37 -3.76 -0.24
C LEU A 148 -11.55 -2.24 -0.18
N LYS A 149 -12.75 -1.76 0.17
CA LYS A 149 -13.04 -0.33 0.39
C LYS A 149 -12.27 0.15 1.62
N THR A 150 -11.21 0.93 1.40
CA THR A 150 -10.49 1.63 2.47
C THR A 150 -11.46 2.44 3.33
N PRO A 151 -11.35 2.45 4.68
CA PRO A 151 -12.09 3.41 5.49
C PRO A 151 -11.77 4.81 4.97
N ARG A 152 -12.80 5.56 4.56
CA ARG A 152 -12.66 6.97 4.16
C ARG A 152 -11.84 7.66 5.24
N ALA A 153 -10.63 8.13 4.90
CA ALA A 153 -9.92 9.03 5.80
C ALA A 153 -10.91 10.15 6.14
N PRO A 154 -11.10 10.50 7.43
CA PRO A 154 -11.96 11.62 7.77
C PRO A 154 -11.53 12.79 6.88
N GLU A 155 -12.52 13.45 6.26
CA GLU A 155 -12.27 14.62 5.43
C GLU A 155 -11.28 15.50 6.18
N SER A 156 -10.15 15.80 5.54
CA SER A 156 -9.20 16.74 6.08
C SER A 156 -9.97 18.02 6.32
N VAL A 157 -10.30 18.29 7.59
CA VAL A 157 -10.81 19.59 8.01
C VAL A 157 -9.76 20.58 7.51
N ASP A 158 -10.17 21.43 6.58
CA ASP A 158 -9.31 22.47 6.05
C ASP A 158 -8.87 23.31 7.24
N GLN A 159 -7.59 23.20 7.62
CA GLN A 159 -7.06 23.87 8.82
C GLN A 159 -7.18 25.40 8.71
N ASN A 160 -7.51 25.92 7.53
CA ASN A 160 -7.80 27.32 7.29
C ASN A 160 -9.12 27.79 7.93
N GLU A 161 -10.07 26.90 8.24
CA GLU A 161 -11.33 27.30 8.91
C GLU A 161 -11.20 27.49 10.42
N LEU A 162 -10.04 27.17 11.02
CA LEU A 162 -9.83 27.27 12.47
C LEU A 162 -9.30 28.64 12.92
N PHE A 163 -9.00 29.54 11.98
CA PHE A 163 -8.37 30.84 12.23
C PHE A 163 -9.19 32.05 11.76
N ASP A 164 -10.42 31.84 11.30
CA ASP A 164 -11.39 32.91 10.96
C ASP A 164 -12.37 33.19 12.10
#